data_AF-A0AAV4ML47-F1
#
_entry.id   AF-A0AAV4ML47-F1
#
_cell.length_a   1.000
_cell.length_b   1.000
_cell.length_c   1.000
_cell.angle_alpha   90.00
_cell.angle_beta   90.00
_cell.angle_gamma   90.00
#
_symmetry.space_group_name_H-M   'P 1'
#
loop_
_entity.id
_entity.type
_entity.pdbx_description
1 polymer ?
#
loop_
_entity_poly.entity_id
_entity_poly.type
_entity_poly.pdbx_seq_one_letter_code
_entity_poly.pdbx_strand_id
1 'polypeptide(L)'
;MLVRQRAVALYFIDQLSLRAGNEKGRDTADTVGCCSLRVQHITLDAEKDGKRWVVSFDFPGKDSIRYQNSMPVDRLVFRNLENFMRDKRPRERLFDRLSTTILNQYLDNLYRGLTAKVFRTFNASKTLEKHLDLLTRKCIEHFLDNMNLDEKIRAYHQANKEVAIMCNHRRAVPRGFARSMENLKSKISDKTTQIREMKREVTAARKSTKKEYDDKRRRLSRLEEQLTKLKQEAHDKEENKHISLGTSRLNYLDPRISIAWCKKWDVPIDRIFNQNERSKFEWAETAVPSFKY
;
A
#
# COMPACT_ATOMS: atom_id res chain seq x y z
N MET A 1 -2.12 0.04 35.98
CA MET A 1 -2.09 1.01 34.85
C MET A 1 -1.18 0.57 33.72
N LEU A 2 0.12 0.27 33.97
CA LEU A 2 1.09 -0.15 32.95
C LEU A 2 0.59 -1.26 32.01
N VAL A 3 0.05 -2.35 32.56
CA VAL A 3 -0.46 -3.49 31.77
C VAL A 3 -1.51 -3.05 30.74
N ARG A 4 -2.43 -2.15 31.13
CA ARG A 4 -3.47 -1.63 30.23
C ARG A 4 -2.88 -0.74 29.14
N GLN A 5 -1.94 0.15 29.48
CA GLN A 5 -1.25 0.99 28.49
C GLN A 5 -0.46 0.13 27.49
N ARG A 6 0.27 -0.87 27.98
CA ARG A 6 0.99 -1.83 27.14
C ARG A 6 0.06 -2.58 26.20
N ALA A 7 -1.07 -3.08 26.70
CA ALA A 7 -2.05 -3.80 25.88
C ALA A 7 -2.67 -2.91 24.80
N VAL A 8 -3.06 -1.67 25.13
CA VAL A 8 -3.61 -0.71 24.15
C VAL A 8 -2.57 -0.28 23.13
N ALA A 9 -1.32 -0.04 23.54
CA ALA A 9 -0.25 0.28 22.61
C ALA A 9 0.04 -0.90 21.66
N LEU A 10 0.04 -2.13 22.18
CA LEU A 10 0.20 -3.33 21.35
C LEU A 10 -0.97 -3.51 20.37
N TYR A 11 -2.21 -3.26 20.82
CA TYR A 11 -3.40 -3.24 19.96
C TYR A 11 -3.25 -2.24 18.80
N PHE A 12 -2.74 -1.03 19.05
CA PHE A 12 -2.49 -0.06 17.96
C PHE A 12 -1.35 -0.49 17.03
N ILE A 13 -0.27 -1.07 17.55
CA ILE A 13 0.83 -1.57 16.69
C ILE A 13 0.32 -2.68 15.78
N ASP A 14 -0.50 -3.59 16.31
CA ASP A 14 -1.07 -4.70 15.57
C ASP A 14 -2.11 -4.23 14.55
N GLN A 15 -3.14 -3.50 14.98
CA GLN A 15 -4.27 -3.14 14.11
C GLN A 15 -3.94 -2.04 13.09
N LEU A 16 -3.02 -1.12 13.43
CA LEU A 16 -2.69 0.04 12.59
C LEU A 16 -1.28 0.00 12.01
N SER A 17 -0.49 -1.04 12.30
CA SER A 17 0.90 -1.16 11.84
C SER A 17 1.78 0.05 12.21
N LEU A 18 1.48 0.67 13.37
CA LEU A 18 2.25 1.80 13.89
C LEU A 18 3.68 1.37 14.26
N ARG A 19 4.63 2.29 14.10
CA ARG A 19 5.99 2.06 14.61
C ARG A 19 5.98 2.20 16.13
N ALA A 20 6.87 1.47 16.81
CA ALA A 20 6.99 1.48 18.27
C ALA A 20 7.17 2.89 18.84
N GLY A 21 8.01 3.74 18.20
CA GLY A 21 8.24 5.13 18.62
C GLY A 21 9.23 5.26 19.76
N ASN A 22 10.53 5.14 19.45
CA ASN A 22 11.59 5.38 20.43
C ASN A 22 11.63 6.86 20.83
N GLU A 23 12.06 7.11 22.06
CA GLU A 23 12.38 8.46 22.52
C GLU A 23 13.51 9.05 21.67
N LYS A 24 13.39 10.33 21.35
CA LYS A 24 14.39 11.05 20.56
C LYS A 24 14.98 12.20 21.37
N GLY A 25 16.22 12.55 21.06
CA GLY A 25 16.89 13.72 21.61
C GLY A 25 16.24 15.03 21.15
N ARG A 26 16.53 16.12 21.88
CA ARG A 26 15.97 17.46 21.64
C ARG A 26 16.31 18.05 20.27
N ASP A 27 17.41 17.60 19.64
CA ASP A 27 17.89 18.13 18.35
C ASP A 27 17.28 17.43 17.12
N THR A 28 16.28 16.57 17.32
CA THR A 28 15.62 15.84 16.23
C THR A 28 14.23 16.39 15.97
N ALA A 29 13.76 16.23 14.73
CA ALA A 29 12.39 16.61 14.36
C ALA A 29 11.37 15.92 15.29
N ASP A 30 10.44 16.72 15.84
CA ASP A 30 9.38 16.26 16.74
C ASP A 30 8.43 15.33 15.99
N THR A 31 8.69 14.03 16.14
CA THR A 31 8.02 12.95 15.43
C THR A 31 7.80 11.82 16.41
N VAL A 32 6.64 11.18 16.31
CA VAL A 32 6.21 10.17 17.28
C VAL A 32 5.89 8.84 16.63
N GLY A 33 5.92 7.80 17.46
CA GLY A 33 5.31 6.50 17.17
C GLY A 33 4.39 6.11 18.31
N CYS A 34 3.94 4.86 18.34
CA CYS A 34 2.89 4.40 19.24
C CYS A 34 3.19 4.70 20.72
N CYS A 35 4.35 4.28 21.24
CA CYS A 35 4.70 4.46 22.66
C CYS A 35 4.99 5.92 23.03
N SER A 36 5.31 6.77 22.04
CA SER A 36 5.60 8.20 22.23
C SER A 36 4.43 9.12 21.84
N LEU A 37 3.23 8.57 21.59
CA LEU A 37 2.02 9.36 21.38
C LEU A 37 1.75 10.29 22.58
N ARG A 38 1.19 11.46 22.26
CA ARG A 38 0.77 12.49 23.20
C ARG A 38 -0.74 12.65 23.11
N VAL A 39 -1.34 13.24 24.14
CA VAL A 39 -2.80 13.45 24.22
C VAL A 39 -3.32 14.18 22.98
N GLN A 40 -2.62 15.21 22.51
CA GLN A 40 -3.01 16.00 21.33
C GLN A 40 -3.05 15.23 20.01
N HIS A 41 -2.45 14.03 19.94
CA HIS A 41 -2.34 13.27 18.69
C HIS A 41 -3.56 12.37 18.42
N ILE A 42 -4.47 12.28 19.39
CA ILE A 42 -5.69 11.50 19.24
C ILE A 42 -6.92 12.30 19.69
N THR A 43 -8.04 12.03 19.03
CA THR A 43 -9.37 12.50 19.42
C THR A 43 -10.26 11.29 19.62
N LEU A 44 -11.08 11.33 20.68
CA LEU A 44 -12.01 10.27 21.03
C LEU A 44 -13.43 10.73 20.72
N ASP A 45 -14.06 10.04 19.77
CA ASP A 45 -15.44 10.31 19.34
C ASP A 45 -16.32 9.13 19.76
N ALA A 46 -17.29 9.34 20.66
CA ALA A 46 -18.19 8.26 21.09
C ALA A 46 -19.02 7.70 19.93
N GLU A 47 -19.36 8.57 18.98
CA GLU A 47 -19.97 8.24 17.69
C GLU A 47 -19.45 9.19 16.60
N LYS A 48 -19.09 8.63 15.44
CA LYS A 48 -18.63 9.37 14.26
C LYS A 48 -18.90 8.56 13.01
N ASP A 49 -19.49 9.19 11.99
CA ASP A 49 -19.83 8.55 10.70
C ASP A 49 -20.63 7.23 10.86
N GLY A 50 -21.58 7.21 11.81
CA GLY A 50 -22.39 6.02 12.13
C GLY A 50 -21.63 4.88 12.82
N LYS A 51 -20.37 5.10 13.22
CA LYS A 51 -19.55 4.13 13.97
C LYS A 51 -19.39 4.59 15.40
N ARG A 52 -19.42 3.63 16.32
CA ARG A 52 -19.23 3.88 17.76
C ARG A 52 -17.77 3.72 18.17
N TRP A 53 -17.35 4.46 19.18
CA TRP A 53 -16.03 4.36 19.80
C TRP A 53 -14.90 4.58 18.79
N VAL A 54 -14.91 5.74 18.13
CA VAL A 54 -13.95 6.06 17.07
C VAL A 54 -12.77 6.82 17.67
N VAL A 55 -11.56 6.35 17.34
CA VAL A 55 -10.31 7.03 17.66
C VAL A 55 -9.76 7.64 16.38
N SER A 56 -9.67 8.96 16.35
CA SER A 56 -9.04 9.72 15.28
C SER A 56 -7.58 9.99 15.63
N PHE A 57 -6.66 9.70 14.72
CA PHE A 57 -5.22 9.90 14.90
C PHE A 57 -4.71 10.99 13.95
N ASP A 58 -3.92 11.91 14.47
CA ASP A 58 -3.23 12.93 13.66
C ASP A 58 -1.87 13.29 14.28
N PHE A 59 -0.78 12.85 13.66
CA PHE A 59 0.56 13.14 14.16
C PHE A 59 1.66 13.04 13.09
N PRO A 60 2.80 13.73 13.26
CA PRO A 60 3.98 13.54 12.43
C PRO A 60 4.72 12.24 12.82
N GLY A 61 4.80 11.30 11.89
CA GLY A 61 5.53 10.03 12.06
C GLY A 61 6.99 10.12 11.63
N LYS A 62 7.59 8.96 11.34
CA LYS A 62 8.97 8.88 10.79
C LYS A 62 9.10 9.77 9.55
N ASP A 63 10.23 10.46 9.43
CA ASP A 63 10.55 11.37 8.32
C ASP A 63 9.52 12.52 8.19
N SER A 64 8.87 12.88 9.30
CA SER A 64 7.81 13.89 9.40
C SER A 64 6.60 13.62 8.50
N ILE A 65 6.41 12.37 8.08
CA ILE A 65 5.24 11.97 7.29
C ILE A 65 4.03 11.95 8.23
N ARG A 66 3.05 12.82 7.95
CA ARG A 66 1.79 12.90 8.70
C ARG A 66 1.04 11.56 8.60
N TYR A 67 0.61 11.05 9.74
CA TYR A 67 -0.30 9.92 9.86
C TYR A 67 -1.67 10.47 10.23
N GLN A 68 -2.65 10.26 9.35
CA GLN A 68 -4.05 10.61 9.59
C GLN A 68 -4.90 9.37 9.33
N ASN A 69 -5.64 8.95 10.35
CA ASN A 69 -6.53 7.82 10.25
C ASN A 69 -7.65 7.94 11.28
N SER A 70 -8.78 7.29 11.06
CA SER A 70 -9.86 7.16 12.05
C SER A 70 -10.35 5.73 12.02
N MET A 71 -10.38 5.08 13.19
CA MET A 71 -10.85 3.70 13.28
C MET A 71 -11.81 3.53 14.45
N PRO A 72 -12.89 2.74 14.29
CA PRO A 72 -13.61 2.22 15.45
C PRO A 72 -12.68 1.29 16.24
N VAL A 73 -12.78 1.34 17.56
CA VAL A 73 -12.04 0.45 18.47
C VAL A 73 -12.99 -0.25 19.42
N ASP A 74 -12.51 -1.30 20.08
CA ASP A 74 -13.29 -1.94 21.14
C ASP A 74 -13.62 -0.97 22.26
N ARG A 75 -14.82 -1.11 22.84
CA ARG A 75 -15.30 -0.26 23.96
C ARG A 75 -14.30 -0.20 25.12
N LEU A 76 -13.62 -1.31 25.41
CA LEU A 76 -12.60 -1.37 26.46
C LEU A 76 -11.34 -0.55 26.11
N VAL A 77 -10.93 -0.55 24.85
CA VAL A 77 -9.81 0.28 24.36
C VAL A 77 -10.19 1.76 24.49
N PHE A 78 -11.38 2.14 24.02
CA PHE A 78 -11.88 3.52 24.11
C PHE A 78 -11.93 4.03 25.54
N ARG A 79 -12.56 3.28 26.46
CA ARG A 79 -12.63 3.63 27.89
C ARG A 79 -11.25 3.70 28.54
N ASN A 80 -10.31 2.86 28.12
CA ASN A 80 -8.93 2.96 28.62
C ASN A 80 -8.25 4.26 28.15
N LEU A 81 -8.45 4.67 26.88
CA LEU A 81 -7.91 5.93 26.36
C LEU A 81 -8.49 7.14 27.11
N GLU A 82 -9.79 7.17 27.40
CA GLU A 82 -10.39 8.22 28.23
C GLU A 82 -9.68 8.34 29.58
N ASN A 83 -9.42 7.19 30.24
CA ASN A 83 -8.69 7.16 31.50
C ASN A 83 -7.22 7.56 31.34
N PHE A 84 -6.57 7.26 30.21
CA PHE A 84 -5.18 7.63 29.95
C PHE A 84 -5.01 9.12 29.66
N MET A 85 -6.07 9.79 29.21
CA MET A 85 -6.09 11.22 28.90
C MET A 85 -6.57 12.09 30.07
N ARG A 86 -7.22 11.50 31.08
CA ARG A 86 -7.73 12.22 32.25
C ARG A 86 -6.59 12.95 32.98
N ASP A 87 -6.84 14.21 33.34
CA ASP A 87 -5.92 15.11 34.06
C ASP A 87 -4.58 15.37 33.36
N LYS A 88 -4.51 15.17 32.04
CA LYS A 88 -3.30 15.43 31.24
C LYS A 88 -3.47 16.60 30.28
N ARG A 89 -2.40 17.35 30.09
CA ARG A 89 -2.27 18.43 29.10
C ARG A 89 -2.02 17.85 27.70
N PRO A 90 -2.30 18.61 26.62
CA PRO A 90 -2.16 18.14 25.24
C PRO A 90 -0.77 17.58 24.88
N ARG A 91 0.30 18.16 25.43
CA ARG A 91 1.69 17.75 25.15
C ARG A 91 2.19 16.59 26.01
N GLU A 92 1.41 16.13 26.98
CA GLU A 92 1.82 15.00 27.84
C GLU A 92 1.64 13.67 27.12
N ARG A 93 2.43 12.67 27.56
CA ARG A 93 2.40 11.33 26.96
C ARG A 93 1.05 10.66 27.21
N LEU A 94 0.48 10.11 26.15
CA LEU A 94 -0.71 9.26 26.24
C LEU A 94 -0.39 8.03 27.09
N PHE A 95 0.73 7.37 26.80
CA PHE A 95 1.26 6.25 27.57
C PHE A 95 2.41 6.71 28.47
N ASP A 96 2.08 7.28 29.63
CA ASP A 96 3.04 7.87 30.58
C ASP A 96 3.90 6.83 31.31
N ARG A 97 3.43 5.58 31.43
CA ARG A 97 4.17 4.51 32.14
C ARG A 97 4.84 3.52 31.19
N LEU A 98 4.74 3.73 29.88
CA LEU A 98 5.23 2.79 28.86
C LEU A 98 6.38 3.39 28.06
N SER A 99 7.41 2.59 27.83
CA SER A 99 8.48 2.87 26.86
C SER A 99 8.60 1.72 25.86
N THR A 100 9.30 1.95 24.75
CA THR A 100 9.56 0.90 23.75
C THR A 100 10.39 -0.24 24.32
N THR A 101 11.29 0.04 25.26
CA THR A 101 12.08 -0.97 25.98
C THR A 101 11.16 -1.90 26.77
N ILE A 102 10.24 -1.34 27.58
CA ILE A 102 9.29 -2.13 28.38
C ILE A 102 8.39 -2.97 27.47
N LEU A 103 7.93 -2.41 26.36
CA LEU A 103 7.11 -3.13 25.39
C LEU A 103 7.88 -4.31 24.76
N ASN A 104 9.10 -4.07 24.28
CA ASN A 104 9.88 -5.12 23.62
C ASN A 104 10.35 -6.21 24.58
N GLN A 105 10.71 -5.87 25.83
CA GLN A 105 11.00 -6.87 26.86
C GLN A 105 9.82 -7.80 27.10
N TYR A 106 8.60 -7.25 27.16
CA TYR A 106 7.40 -8.06 27.27
C TYR A 106 7.18 -8.96 26.05
N LEU A 107 7.39 -8.44 24.84
CA LEU A 107 7.23 -9.21 23.60
C LEU A 107 8.26 -10.34 23.48
N ASP A 108 9.52 -10.08 23.83
CA ASP A 108 10.59 -11.09 23.80
C ASP A 108 10.33 -12.23 24.80
N ASN A 109 9.76 -11.90 25.96
CA ASN A 109 9.30 -12.90 26.94
C ASN A 109 8.12 -13.73 26.45
N LEU A 110 7.26 -13.19 25.59
CA LEU A 110 6.17 -13.97 24.96
C LEU A 110 6.70 -14.90 23.88
N TYR A 111 7.66 -14.42 23.08
CA TYR A 111 8.31 -15.21 22.04
C TYR A 111 9.71 -14.66 21.77
N ARG A 112 10.74 -15.50 21.91
CA ARG A 112 12.14 -15.09 21.74
C ARG A 112 12.35 -14.42 20.37
N GLY A 113 12.91 -13.21 20.38
CA GLY A 113 13.16 -12.38 19.21
C GLY A 113 11.97 -11.53 18.74
N LEU A 114 10.79 -11.66 19.37
CA LEU A 114 9.62 -10.86 19.03
C LEU A 114 9.80 -9.41 19.52
N THR A 115 9.60 -8.47 18.60
CA THR A 115 9.68 -7.05 18.88
C THR A 115 8.57 -6.31 18.15
N ALA A 116 8.27 -5.08 18.54
CA ALA A 116 7.21 -4.29 17.91
C ALA A 116 7.40 -4.09 16.38
N LYS A 117 8.66 -4.12 15.87
CA LYS A 117 8.91 -4.05 14.42
C LYS A 117 8.43 -5.29 13.67
N VAL A 118 8.41 -6.46 14.32
CA VAL A 118 8.04 -7.74 13.70
C VAL A 118 6.57 -7.72 13.28
N PHE A 119 5.68 -7.15 14.10
CA PHE A 119 4.26 -6.99 13.78
C PHE A 119 4.04 -6.27 12.45
N ARG A 120 4.80 -5.19 12.21
CA ARG A 120 4.67 -4.42 10.98
C ARG A 120 5.13 -5.21 9.74
N THR A 121 6.17 -6.02 9.86
CA THR A 121 6.63 -6.92 8.78
C THR A 121 5.63 -8.06 8.56
N PHE A 122 5.11 -8.64 9.64
CA PHE A 122 4.09 -9.70 9.60
C PHE A 122 2.82 -9.22 8.91
N ASN A 123 2.25 -8.10 9.37
CA ASN A 123 1.02 -7.53 8.81
C ASN A 123 1.18 -7.14 7.34
N ALA A 124 2.30 -6.52 6.97
CA ALA A 124 2.60 -6.19 5.57
C ALA A 124 2.68 -7.44 4.69
N SER A 125 3.44 -8.46 5.12
CA SER A 125 3.61 -9.71 4.38
C SER A 125 2.30 -10.49 4.26
N LYS A 126 1.54 -10.60 5.36
CA LYS A 126 0.25 -11.31 5.37
C LYS A 126 -0.81 -10.61 4.53
N THR A 127 -0.79 -9.28 4.53
CA THR A 127 -1.66 -8.46 3.68
C THR A 127 -1.32 -8.65 2.22
N LEU A 128 -0.04 -8.64 1.84
CA LEU A 128 0.37 -8.95 0.46
C LEU A 128 -0.15 -10.32 0.03
N GLU A 129 0.09 -11.37 0.81
CA GLU A 129 -0.36 -12.73 0.50
C GLU A 129 -1.88 -12.78 0.28
N LYS A 130 -2.64 -12.21 1.22
CA LYS A 130 -4.11 -12.17 1.16
C LYS A 130 -4.62 -11.41 -0.07
N HIS A 131 -4.07 -10.22 -0.34
CA HIS A 131 -4.50 -9.39 -1.46
C HIS A 131 -4.10 -9.99 -2.81
N LEU A 132 -2.92 -10.61 -2.91
CA LEU A 132 -2.54 -11.34 -4.12
C LEU A 132 -3.50 -12.48 -4.40
N ASP A 133 -3.82 -13.30 -3.41
CA ASP A 133 -4.76 -14.41 -3.59
C ASP A 133 -6.15 -13.91 -4.00
N LEU A 134 -6.67 -12.89 -3.31
CA LEU A 134 -7.98 -12.29 -3.61
C LEU A 134 -8.05 -11.68 -5.03
N LEU A 135 -7.08 -10.82 -5.37
CA LEU A 135 -7.10 -10.09 -6.64
C LEU A 135 -6.83 -11.03 -7.81
N THR A 136 -5.94 -11.99 -7.64
CA THR A 136 -5.65 -12.97 -8.70
C THR A 136 -6.86 -13.88 -8.95
N ARG A 137 -7.56 -14.34 -7.90
CA ARG A 137 -8.79 -15.14 -8.05
C ARG A 137 -9.92 -14.37 -8.72
N LYS A 138 -10.18 -13.13 -8.29
CA LYS A 138 -11.21 -12.28 -8.91
C LYS A 138 -10.99 -12.12 -10.41
N CYS A 139 -9.74 -11.96 -10.83
CA CYS A 139 -9.42 -11.85 -12.24
C CYS A 139 -9.62 -13.18 -13.00
N ILE A 140 -9.38 -14.34 -12.38
CA ILE A 140 -9.65 -15.64 -13.01
C ILE A 140 -11.16 -15.87 -13.17
N GLU A 141 -11.95 -15.52 -12.16
CA GLU A 141 -13.41 -15.68 -12.22
C GLU A 141 -14.07 -14.81 -13.31
N HIS A 142 -13.51 -13.62 -13.58
CA HIS A 142 -14.02 -12.71 -14.60
C HIS A 142 -13.56 -13.03 -16.03
N PHE A 143 -12.43 -13.70 -16.20
CA PHE A 143 -11.87 -14.04 -17.51
C PHE A 143 -11.84 -15.57 -17.66
N LEU A 144 -12.82 -16.11 -18.38
CA LEU A 144 -13.07 -17.55 -18.56
C LEU A 144 -11.89 -18.38 -19.08
N ASP A 145 -10.80 -17.77 -19.53
CA ASP A 145 -9.54 -18.47 -19.81
C ASP A 145 -8.36 -17.50 -19.65
N ASN A 146 -7.55 -17.70 -18.59
CA ASN A 146 -6.23 -17.12 -18.35
C ASN A 146 -6.07 -15.59 -18.40
N MET A 147 -5.79 -14.98 -17.23
CA MET A 147 -5.27 -13.61 -17.16
C MET A 147 -4.06 -13.42 -18.07
N ASN A 148 -4.05 -12.33 -18.82
CA ASN A 148 -2.83 -11.90 -19.52
C ASN A 148 -1.77 -11.44 -18.51
N LEU A 149 -0.50 -11.44 -18.95
CA LEU A 149 0.64 -11.08 -18.09
C LEU A 149 0.48 -9.69 -17.45
N ASP A 150 -0.04 -8.72 -18.20
CA ASP A 150 -0.20 -7.35 -17.71
C ASP A 150 -1.26 -7.26 -16.59
N GLU A 151 -2.33 -8.06 -16.64
CA GLU A 151 -3.34 -8.14 -15.58
C GLU A 151 -2.78 -8.71 -14.28
N LYS A 152 -1.97 -9.77 -14.38
CA LYS A 152 -1.29 -10.35 -13.21
C LYS A 152 -0.37 -9.31 -12.56
N ILE A 153 0.42 -8.61 -13.36
CA ILE A 153 1.32 -7.55 -12.88
C ILE A 153 0.52 -6.42 -12.21
N ARG A 154 -0.64 -6.03 -12.77
CA ARG A 154 -1.54 -5.04 -12.14
C ARG A 154 -2.09 -5.52 -10.81
N ALA A 155 -2.55 -6.77 -10.72
CA ALA A 155 -3.02 -7.35 -9.47
C ALA A 155 -1.92 -7.31 -8.40
N TYR A 156 -0.68 -7.59 -8.78
CA TYR A 156 0.47 -7.49 -7.88
C TYR A 156 0.72 -6.04 -7.40
N HIS A 157 0.76 -5.08 -8.33
CA HIS A 157 0.96 -3.68 -7.98
C HIS A 157 -0.15 -3.14 -7.08
N GLN A 158 -1.40 -3.53 -7.33
CA GLN A 158 -2.53 -3.17 -6.47
C GLN A 158 -2.37 -3.79 -5.07
N ALA A 159 -2.01 -5.06 -4.96
CA ALA A 159 -1.75 -5.69 -3.66
C ALA A 159 -0.63 -4.97 -2.88
N ASN A 160 0.45 -4.60 -3.55
CA ASN A 160 1.53 -3.83 -2.91
C ASN A 160 1.10 -2.38 -2.55
N LYS A 161 0.21 -1.76 -3.33
CA LYS A 161 -0.37 -0.44 -3.02
C LYS A 161 -1.15 -0.48 -1.71
N GLU A 162 -1.98 -1.51 -1.50
CA GLU A 162 -2.71 -1.69 -0.23
C GLU A 162 -1.77 -1.82 0.97
N VAL A 163 -0.68 -2.58 0.83
CA VAL A 163 0.36 -2.68 1.88
C VAL A 163 1.02 -1.33 2.15
N ALA A 164 1.37 -0.58 1.10
CA ALA A 164 2.02 0.73 1.24
C ALA A 164 1.09 1.73 1.95
N ILE A 165 -0.21 1.71 1.63
CA ILE A 165 -1.23 2.52 2.30
C ILE A 165 -1.35 2.15 3.77
N MET A 166 -1.50 0.85 4.08
CA MET A 166 -1.55 0.35 5.46
C MET A 166 -0.33 0.78 6.28
N CYS A 167 0.86 0.71 5.70
CA CYS A 167 2.12 1.10 6.33
C CYS A 167 2.36 2.62 6.40
N ASN A 168 1.45 3.43 5.86
CA ASN A 168 1.61 4.87 5.65
C ASN A 168 2.93 5.23 4.93
N HIS A 169 3.31 4.47 3.90
CA HIS A 169 4.48 4.74 3.06
C HIS A 169 4.16 5.84 2.05
N ARG A 170 4.19 7.09 2.52
CA ARG A 170 3.98 8.26 1.68
C ARG A 170 5.30 8.85 1.18
N ARG A 171 5.24 9.62 0.09
CA ARG A 171 6.32 10.45 -0.43
C ARG A 171 5.78 11.79 -0.91
N ALA A 172 6.67 12.78 -0.99
CA ALA A 172 6.39 14.00 -1.73
C ALA A 172 6.23 13.68 -3.22
N VAL A 173 5.46 14.51 -3.93
CA VAL A 173 5.33 14.41 -5.39
C VAL A 173 6.73 14.59 -6.01
N PRO A 174 7.20 13.66 -6.87
CA PRO A 174 8.49 13.80 -7.52
C PRO A 174 8.60 15.10 -8.32
N ARG A 175 9.78 15.76 -8.29
CA ARG A 175 9.99 17.06 -8.97
C ARG A 175 9.64 17.04 -10.47
N GLY A 176 9.90 15.92 -11.15
CA GLY A 176 9.59 15.75 -12.58
C GLY A 176 8.16 15.24 -12.89
N PHE A 177 7.30 15.11 -11.88
CA PHE A 177 5.99 14.50 -12.04
C PHE A 177 5.09 15.26 -13.02
N ALA A 178 5.00 16.59 -12.87
CA ALA A 178 4.15 17.43 -13.72
C ALA A 178 4.52 17.32 -15.20
N ARG A 179 5.80 17.49 -15.54
CA ARG A 179 6.32 17.31 -16.90
C ARG A 179 6.04 15.92 -17.45
N SER A 180 6.20 14.88 -16.62
CA SER A 180 5.95 13.50 -17.05
C SER A 180 4.47 13.22 -17.29
N MET A 181 3.58 13.82 -16.49
CA MET A 181 2.13 13.75 -16.71
C MET A 181 1.68 14.52 -17.94
N GLU A 182 2.27 15.69 -18.19
CA GLU A 182 2.03 16.48 -19.40
C GLU A 182 2.40 15.71 -20.67
N ASN A 183 3.58 15.09 -20.68
CA ASN A 183 4.00 14.22 -21.78
C ASN A 183 3.03 13.04 -22.02
N LEU A 184 2.50 12.43 -20.96
CA LEU A 184 1.49 11.37 -21.08
C LEU A 184 0.16 11.91 -21.63
N LYS A 185 -0.30 13.06 -21.15
CA LYS A 185 -1.52 13.72 -21.65
C LYS A 185 -1.41 14.08 -23.13
N SER A 186 -0.27 14.62 -23.56
CA SER A 186 0.01 14.90 -24.97
C SER A 186 -0.07 13.62 -25.81
N LYS A 187 0.60 12.53 -25.41
CA LYS A 187 0.50 11.23 -26.09
C LYS A 187 -0.94 10.70 -26.18
N ILE A 188 -1.72 10.85 -25.11
CA ILE A 188 -3.15 10.48 -25.09
C ILE A 188 -3.95 11.32 -26.08
N SER A 189 -3.69 12.62 -26.14
CA SER A 189 -4.34 13.54 -27.09
C SER A 189 -4.04 13.14 -28.53
N ASP A 190 -2.76 12.96 -28.87
CA ASP A 190 -2.32 12.57 -30.21
C ASP A 190 -2.93 11.23 -30.65
N LYS A 191 -2.93 10.25 -29.74
CA LYS A 191 -3.56 8.94 -29.98
C LYS A 191 -5.07 9.05 -30.17
N THR A 192 -5.73 9.95 -29.44
CA THR A 192 -7.17 10.20 -29.58
C THR A 192 -7.50 10.82 -30.95
N THR A 193 -6.67 11.75 -31.43
CA THR A 193 -6.77 12.32 -32.78
C THR A 193 -6.57 11.25 -33.85
N GLN A 194 -5.52 10.42 -33.74
CA GLN A 194 -5.28 9.29 -34.66
C GLN A 194 -6.47 8.33 -34.73
N ILE A 195 -7.09 8.02 -33.59
CA ILE A 195 -8.29 7.17 -33.54
C ILE A 195 -9.47 7.84 -34.25
N ARG A 196 -9.66 9.16 -34.07
CA ARG A 196 -10.74 9.90 -34.72
C ARG A 196 -10.59 9.90 -36.25
N GLU A 197 -9.39 10.09 -36.76
CA GLU A 197 -9.07 10.02 -38.19
C GLU A 197 -9.27 8.60 -38.72
N MET A 198 -8.73 7.59 -38.03
CA MET A 198 -8.89 6.20 -38.41
C MET A 198 -10.35 5.74 -38.41
N LYS A 199 -11.19 6.25 -37.49
CA LYS A 199 -12.65 6.00 -37.50
C LYS A 199 -13.33 6.54 -38.76
N ARG A 200 -12.88 7.70 -39.27
CA ARG A 200 -13.38 8.26 -40.54
C ARG A 200 -12.94 7.38 -41.71
N GLU A 201 -11.69 6.95 -41.74
CA GLU A 201 -11.17 6.04 -42.78
C GLU A 201 -11.89 4.70 -42.83
N VAL A 202 -12.16 4.10 -41.66
CA VAL A 202 -12.94 2.85 -41.53
C VAL A 202 -14.36 3.05 -42.04
N THR A 203 -14.97 4.21 -41.76
CA THR A 203 -16.33 4.51 -42.22
C THR A 203 -16.37 4.68 -43.74
N ALA A 204 -15.39 5.36 -44.33
CA ALA A 204 -15.28 5.52 -45.78
C ALA A 204 -15.01 4.18 -46.50
N ALA A 205 -14.18 3.31 -45.90
CA ALA A 205 -13.85 2.00 -46.43
C ALA A 205 -15.01 0.99 -46.38
N ARG A 206 -16.16 1.32 -45.77
CA ARG A 206 -17.35 0.45 -45.80
C ARG A 206 -17.84 0.13 -47.22
N LYS A 207 -17.55 1.02 -48.17
CA LYS A 207 -17.90 0.86 -49.59
C LYS A 207 -16.77 0.26 -50.43
N SER A 208 -15.61 -0.03 -49.84
CA SER A 208 -14.47 -0.59 -50.56
C SER A 208 -14.39 -2.11 -50.40
N THR A 209 -13.27 -2.72 -50.81
CA THR A 209 -13.12 -4.18 -50.74
C THR A 209 -13.15 -4.67 -49.29
N LYS A 210 -13.74 -5.87 -49.07
CA LYS A 210 -13.83 -6.48 -47.73
C LYS A 210 -12.48 -6.54 -47.01
N LYS A 211 -11.41 -6.85 -47.75
CA LYS A 211 -10.03 -6.90 -47.24
C LYS A 211 -9.57 -5.55 -46.70
N GLU A 212 -9.78 -4.47 -47.45
CA GLU A 212 -9.35 -3.12 -47.03
C GLU A 212 -10.13 -2.63 -45.81
N TYR A 213 -11.44 -2.90 -45.75
CA TYR A 213 -12.27 -2.59 -44.60
C TYR A 213 -11.78 -3.31 -43.33
N ASP A 214 -11.52 -4.61 -43.44
CA ASP A 214 -11.05 -5.44 -42.32
C ASP A 214 -9.66 -5.01 -41.82
N ASP A 215 -8.74 -4.66 -42.72
CA ASP A 215 -7.40 -4.17 -42.36
C ASP A 215 -7.46 -2.85 -41.58
N LYS A 216 -8.28 -1.89 -42.05
CA LYS A 216 -8.48 -0.61 -41.35
C LYS A 216 -9.16 -0.81 -39.99
N ARG A 217 -10.12 -1.73 -39.88
CA ARG A 217 -10.78 -2.07 -38.61
C ARG A 217 -9.81 -2.69 -37.61
N ARG A 218 -8.92 -3.58 -38.05
CA ARG A 218 -7.85 -4.15 -37.21
C ARG A 218 -6.88 -3.07 -36.71
N ARG A 219 -6.50 -2.12 -37.58
CA ARG A 219 -5.65 -0.98 -37.21
C ARG A 219 -6.31 -0.08 -36.17
N LEU A 220 -7.60 0.22 -36.34
CA LEU A 220 -8.39 0.98 -35.37
C LEU A 220 -8.41 0.29 -34.00
N SER A 221 -8.71 -1.01 -33.97
CA SER A 221 -8.73 -1.79 -32.72
C SER A 221 -7.40 -1.74 -31.97
N ARG A 222 -6.26 -1.87 -32.68
CA ARG A 222 -4.93 -1.74 -32.07
C ARG A 222 -4.68 -0.35 -31.49
N LEU A 223 -5.11 0.72 -32.17
CA LEU A 223 -4.98 2.08 -31.65
C LEU A 223 -5.83 2.29 -30.40
N GLU A 224 -7.05 1.76 -30.37
CA GLU A 224 -7.93 1.83 -29.20
C GLU A 224 -7.34 1.07 -27.99
N GLU A 225 -6.73 -0.10 -28.21
CA GLU A 225 -6.01 -0.83 -27.15
C GLU A 225 -4.83 -0.02 -26.59
N GLN A 226 -4.02 0.59 -27.47
CA GLN A 226 -2.91 1.45 -27.06
C GLN A 226 -3.38 2.67 -26.26
N LEU A 227 -4.49 3.30 -26.66
CA LEU A 227 -5.07 4.43 -25.94
C LEU A 227 -5.50 4.01 -24.53
N THR A 228 -6.14 2.85 -24.41
CA THR A 228 -6.55 2.31 -23.10
C THR A 228 -5.36 2.09 -22.19
N LYS A 229 -4.26 1.52 -22.69
CA LYS A 229 -3.01 1.34 -21.92
C LYS A 229 -2.42 2.68 -21.45
N LEU A 230 -2.36 3.70 -22.32
CA LEU A 230 -1.85 5.02 -21.96
C LEU A 230 -2.72 5.73 -20.91
N LYS A 231 -4.05 5.63 -21.03
CA LYS A 231 -4.99 6.18 -20.05
C LYS A 231 -4.82 5.53 -18.69
N GLN A 232 -4.66 4.20 -18.67
CA GLN A 232 -4.41 3.47 -17.43
C GLN A 232 -3.07 3.86 -16.80
N GLU A 233 -2.00 3.97 -17.58
CA GLU A 233 -0.69 4.42 -17.08
C GLU A 233 -0.77 5.82 -16.45
N ALA A 234 -1.48 6.75 -17.09
CA ALA A 234 -1.69 8.09 -16.55
C ALA A 234 -2.48 8.07 -15.24
N HIS A 235 -3.52 7.24 -15.17
CA HIS A 235 -4.32 7.05 -13.96
C HIS A 235 -3.47 6.49 -12.80
N ASP A 236 -2.77 5.38 -13.03
CA ASP A 236 -1.95 4.71 -12.02
C ASP A 236 -0.83 5.63 -11.50
N LYS A 237 -0.26 6.44 -12.39
CA LYS A 237 0.77 7.40 -12.03
C LYS A 237 0.23 8.53 -11.15
N GLU A 238 -0.96 9.03 -11.45
CA GLU A 238 -1.65 10.04 -10.66
C GLU A 238 -2.02 9.51 -9.27
N GLU A 239 -2.60 8.31 -9.19
CA GLU A 239 -2.95 7.69 -7.91
C GLU A 239 -1.72 7.42 -7.02
N ASN A 240 -0.60 7.00 -7.62
CA ASN A 240 0.60 6.63 -6.89
C ASN A 240 1.59 7.79 -6.67
N LYS A 241 1.21 9.04 -7.02
CA LYS A 241 2.11 10.20 -6.90
C LYS A 241 2.60 10.45 -5.47
N HIS A 242 1.76 10.13 -4.48
CA HIS A 242 2.06 10.29 -3.06
C HIS A 242 2.46 8.99 -2.35
N ILE A 243 2.51 7.85 -3.05
CA ILE A 243 2.75 6.52 -2.44
C ILE A 243 4.14 6.01 -2.81
N SER A 244 4.86 5.45 -1.83
CA SER A 244 6.18 4.85 -2.02
C SER A 244 6.11 3.31 -2.01
N LEU A 245 5.79 2.72 -3.16
CA LEU A 245 5.66 1.27 -3.35
C LEU A 245 6.97 0.48 -3.16
N GLY A 246 8.12 1.13 -3.38
CA GLY A 246 9.43 0.49 -3.20
C GLY A 246 9.77 0.25 -1.72
N THR A 247 9.29 1.12 -0.83
CA THR A 247 9.59 1.04 0.61
C THR A 247 9.00 -0.22 1.24
N SER A 248 7.74 -0.56 0.92
CA SER A 248 7.09 -1.80 1.34
C SER A 248 7.79 -3.01 0.77
N ARG A 249 7.92 -3.05 -0.57
CA ARG A 249 8.50 -4.18 -1.32
C ARG A 249 9.89 -4.57 -0.84
N LEU A 250 10.75 -3.61 -0.56
CA LEU A 250 12.16 -3.88 -0.24
C LEU A 250 12.45 -4.27 1.21
N ASN A 251 11.57 -3.88 2.15
CA ASN A 251 11.92 -3.87 3.57
C ASN A 251 10.86 -4.51 4.49
N TYR A 252 9.62 -4.70 4.04
CA TYR A 252 8.52 -5.16 4.89
C TYR A 252 7.79 -6.38 4.33
N LEU A 253 8.05 -6.76 3.08
CA LEU A 253 7.46 -7.93 2.43
C LEU A 253 8.47 -9.07 2.42
N ASP A 254 8.02 -10.26 2.80
CA ASP A 254 8.79 -11.48 2.56
C ASP A 254 8.85 -11.75 1.05
N PRO A 255 10.04 -11.69 0.41
CA PRO A 255 10.17 -11.84 -1.04
C PRO A 255 9.72 -13.22 -1.54
N ARG A 256 9.71 -14.26 -0.67
CA ARG A 256 9.25 -15.60 -1.02
C ARG A 256 7.77 -15.61 -1.41
N ILE A 257 6.95 -14.73 -0.85
CA ILE A 257 5.53 -14.57 -1.23
C ILE A 257 5.44 -14.18 -2.70
N SER A 258 6.18 -13.14 -3.10
CA SER A 258 6.19 -12.63 -4.47
C SER A 258 6.76 -13.65 -5.45
N ILE A 259 7.84 -14.34 -5.08
CA ILE A 259 8.49 -15.36 -5.91
C ILE A 259 7.57 -16.58 -6.09
N ALA A 260 6.95 -17.06 -5.02
CA ALA A 260 6.00 -18.16 -5.08
C ALA A 260 4.79 -17.81 -5.96
N TRP A 261 4.26 -16.59 -5.83
CA TRP A 261 3.20 -16.09 -6.70
C TRP A 261 3.64 -16.01 -8.17
N CYS A 262 4.85 -15.51 -8.44
CA CYS A 262 5.41 -15.46 -9.79
C CYS A 262 5.48 -16.85 -10.43
N LYS A 263 6.02 -17.83 -9.70
CA LYS A 263 6.10 -19.22 -10.18
C LYS A 263 4.72 -19.86 -10.35
N LYS A 264 3.79 -19.61 -9.43
CA LYS A 264 2.43 -20.17 -9.47
C LYS A 264 1.64 -19.68 -10.69
N TRP A 265 1.84 -18.44 -11.11
CA TRP A 265 1.07 -17.80 -12.17
C TRP A 265 1.87 -17.55 -13.44
N ASP A 266 3.05 -18.14 -13.58
CA ASP A 266 3.95 -17.99 -14.72
C ASP A 266 4.20 -16.51 -15.07
N VAL A 267 4.54 -15.72 -14.05
CA VAL A 267 4.94 -14.32 -14.20
C VAL A 267 6.46 -14.25 -14.10
N PRO A 268 7.16 -13.70 -15.11
CA PRO A 268 8.60 -13.54 -15.03
C PRO A 268 8.99 -12.64 -13.84
N ILE A 269 9.91 -13.12 -13.00
CA ILE A 269 10.31 -12.45 -11.74
C ILE A 269 10.87 -11.05 -12.01
N ASP A 270 11.49 -10.84 -13.17
CA ASP A 270 12.05 -9.57 -13.61
C ASP A 270 10.99 -8.48 -13.88
N ARG A 271 9.73 -8.87 -14.05
CA ARG A 271 8.59 -7.95 -14.13
C ARG A 271 8.21 -7.38 -12.77
N ILE A 272 8.59 -8.06 -11.68
CA ILE A 272 8.27 -7.66 -10.30
C ILE A 272 9.47 -7.07 -9.57
N PHE A 273 10.65 -7.67 -9.75
CA PHE A 273 11.90 -7.26 -9.11
C PHE A 273 12.93 -6.86 -10.17
N ASN A 274 13.52 -5.67 -10.03
CA ASN A 274 14.64 -5.25 -10.87
C ASN A 274 15.92 -6.04 -10.54
N GLN A 275 17.00 -5.85 -11.32
CA GLN A 275 18.25 -6.59 -11.14
C GLN A 275 18.82 -6.51 -9.71
N ASN A 276 18.85 -5.31 -9.12
CA ASN A 276 19.38 -5.11 -7.77
C ASN A 276 18.50 -5.78 -6.70
N GLU A 277 17.18 -5.77 -6.91
CA GLU A 277 16.22 -6.44 -6.03
C GLU A 277 16.37 -7.96 -6.10
N ARG A 278 16.56 -8.52 -7.29
CA ARG A 278 16.81 -9.95 -7.46
C ARG A 278 18.09 -10.39 -6.77
N SER A 279 19.20 -9.66 -6.96
CA SER A 279 20.45 -9.95 -6.24
C SER A 279 20.29 -9.89 -4.72
N LYS A 280 19.48 -8.96 -4.20
CA LYS A 280 19.18 -8.90 -2.75
C LYS A 280 18.35 -10.09 -2.26
N PHE A 281 17.47 -10.62 -3.11
CA PHE A 281 16.49 -11.65 -2.77
C PHE A 281 16.81 -13.01 -3.38
N GLU A 282 18.04 -13.25 -3.82
CA GLU A 282 18.49 -14.50 -4.43
C GLU A 282 18.19 -15.71 -3.53
N TRP A 283 18.39 -15.57 -2.21
CA TRP A 283 18.07 -16.60 -1.22
C TRP A 283 16.59 -17.04 -1.24
N ALA A 284 15.69 -16.16 -1.67
CA ALA A 284 14.26 -16.42 -1.72
C ALA A 284 13.81 -17.08 -3.03
N GLU A 285 14.68 -17.17 -4.04
CA GLU A 285 14.36 -17.83 -5.32
C GLU A 285 14.09 -19.33 -5.17
N THR A 286 14.53 -19.93 -4.08
CA THR A 286 14.23 -21.33 -3.72
C THR A 286 12.77 -21.56 -3.32
N ALA A 287 11.98 -20.51 -3.12
CA ALA A 287 10.57 -20.63 -2.74
C ALA A 287 9.76 -21.42 -3.77
N VAL A 288 8.91 -22.34 -3.29
CA VAL A 288 8.02 -23.16 -4.11
C VAL A 288 6.68 -22.47 -4.36
N PRO A 289 5.95 -22.78 -5.45
CA PRO A 289 4.64 -22.18 -5.74
C PRO A 289 3.57 -22.34 -4.63
N SER A 290 3.74 -23.35 -3.77
CA SER A 290 2.86 -23.65 -2.62
C SER A 290 3.25 -22.93 -1.33
N PHE A 291 4.31 -22.11 -1.34
CA PHE A 291 4.76 -21.37 -0.15
C PHE A 291 3.63 -20.50 0.42
N LYS A 292 3.50 -20.54 1.75
CA LYS A 292 2.58 -19.71 2.52
C LYS A 292 3.31 -19.07 3.69
N TYR A 293 2.96 -17.82 3.97
CA TYR A 293 3.53 -17.00 5.05
C TYR A 293 2.74 -17.12 6.35
#